data_AF-A0A949VZ86-F1
#
_entry.id   AF-A0A949VZ86-F1
#
_cell.length_a   1.000
_cell.length_b   1.000
_cell.length_c   1.000
_cell.angle_alpha   90.00
_cell.angle_beta   90.00
_cell.angle_gamma   90.00
#
_symmetry.space_group_name_H-M   'P 1'
#
loop_
_entity.id
_entity.type
_entity.pdbx_description
1 polymer ?
#
loop_
_entity_poly.entity_id
_entity_poly.type
_entity_poly.pdbx_seq_one_letter_code
_entity_poly.pdbx_strand_id
1 'polypeptide(L)'
;MRKPTLGRVHSPGLLRSFVEHLRGREQTLIRSPEPWPLLLLSYPTGSGAIAGEVRDAWLHTLPSLRAPVVAPYLDMMSRLPTIVVVQLRPYNICTCLGHHHPAGTESRLARSLASDLGGRLGEIDLAWEAIRRWRPHPLRTTAAESLAGFEHSHFRTALLTVLLHELEHLAYPDHQERSVRGASDEFYTQVLEELLSLA
;
A
#
# COMPACT_ATOMS: atom_id res chain seq x y z
N MET A 1 -34.71 -29.80 6.45
CA MET A 1 -33.70 -28.79 6.04
C MET A 1 -32.36 -29.17 6.65
N ARG A 2 -31.36 -29.51 5.83
CA ARG A 2 -29.99 -29.83 6.26
C ARG A 2 -29.21 -28.52 6.50
N LYS A 3 -28.57 -28.38 7.66
CA LYS A 3 -27.60 -27.30 7.94
C LYS A 3 -26.40 -27.46 6.99
N PRO A 4 -25.94 -26.39 6.31
CA PRO A 4 -24.70 -26.46 5.55
C PRO A 4 -23.52 -26.58 6.53
N THR A 5 -22.72 -27.62 6.33
CA THR A 5 -21.44 -27.84 7.00
C THR A 5 -20.46 -26.72 6.63
N LEU A 6 -19.96 -26.01 7.63
CA LEU A 6 -18.82 -25.09 7.51
C LEU A 6 -17.63 -25.88 6.94
N GLY A 7 -17.32 -25.63 5.67
CA GLY A 7 -16.12 -26.15 5.03
C GLY A 7 -14.90 -25.69 5.82
N ARG A 8 -14.03 -26.64 6.15
CA ARG A 8 -12.71 -26.36 6.72
C ARG A 8 -11.94 -25.48 5.74
N VAL A 9 -11.85 -24.19 6.05
CA VAL A 9 -10.93 -23.27 5.38
C VAL A 9 -9.53 -23.59 5.90
N HIS A 10 -8.80 -24.40 5.14
CA HIS A 10 -7.37 -24.59 5.39
C HIS A 10 -6.66 -23.25 5.15
N SER A 11 -6.01 -22.70 6.19
CA SER A 11 -5.24 -21.46 6.13
C SER A 11 -4.11 -21.59 5.10
N PRO A 12 -4.18 -20.95 3.92
CA PRO A 12 -3.16 -21.11 2.87
C PRO A 12 -1.82 -20.43 3.24
N GLY A 13 -1.72 -19.85 4.43
CA GLY A 13 -0.65 -18.92 4.80
C GLY A 13 0.61 -19.55 5.40
N LEU A 14 0.53 -20.60 6.22
CA LEU A 14 1.69 -20.97 7.05
C LEU A 14 2.84 -21.60 6.26
N LEU A 15 2.53 -22.52 5.34
CA LEU A 15 3.54 -23.13 4.45
C LEU A 15 4.15 -22.09 3.50
N ARG A 16 3.33 -21.18 2.97
CA ARG A 16 3.80 -20.11 2.09
C ARG A 16 4.67 -19.10 2.84
N SER A 17 4.25 -18.64 4.02
CA SER A 17 5.04 -17.77 4.89
C SER A 17 6.35 -18.43 5.34
N PHE A 18 6.34 -19.75 5.58
CA PHE A 18 7.55 -20.50 5.90
C PHE A 18 8.51 -20.57 4.70
N VAL A 19 8.00 -20.85 3.50
CA VAL A 19 8.81 -20.83 2.26
C VAL A 19 9.36 -19.44 1.97
N GLU A 20 8.57 -18.39 2.15
CA GLU A 20 9.02 -17.00 2.03
C GLU A 20 10.11 -16.67 3.06
N HIS A 21 9.96 -17.15 4.30
CA HIS A 21 10.98 -16.99 5.33
C HIS A 21 12.29 -17.67 4.95
N LEU A 22 12.22 -18.89 4.38
CA LEU A 22 13.40 -19.63 3.93
C LEU A 22 14.08 -19.01 2.70
N ARG A 23 13.31 -18.48 1.75
CA ARG A 23 13.83 -17.82 0.54
C ARG A 23 14.40 -16.43 0.81
N GLY A 24 14.11 -15.86 1.97
CA GLY A 24 14.56 -14.53 2.35
C GLY A 24 13.73 -13.40 1.71
N ARG A 25 14.22 -12.18 1.91
CA ARG A 25 13.60 -10.96 1.42
C ARG A 25 14.64 -10.11 0.70
N GLU A 26 14.21 -9.52 -0.40
CA GLU A 26 14.95 -8.49 -1.11
C GLU A 26 14.51 -7.11 -0.63
N GLN A 27 15.37 -6.11 -0.85
CA GLN A 27 15.12 -4.74 -0.44
C GLN A 27 15.47 -3.79 -1.59
N THR A 28 14.62 -2.78 -1.80
CA THR A 28 14.85 -1.71 -2.79
C THR A 28 14.54 -0.38 -2.15
N LEU A 29 15.50 0.55 -2.20
CA LEU A 29 15.30 1.94 -1.77
C LEU A 29 14.80 2.78 -2.94
N ILE A 30 13.63 3.39 -2.78
CA ILE A 30 13.07 4.38 -3.70
C ILE A 30 13.43 5.76 -3.16
N ARG A 31 14.15 6.53 -3.98
CA ARG A 31 14.49 7.91 -3.69
C ARG A 31 13.48 8.84 -4.33
N SER A 32 12.74 9.54 -3.50
CA SER A 32 11.72 10.49 -3.89
C SER A 32 12.30 11.92 -3.82
N PRO A 33 11.89 12.85 -4.70
CA PRO A 33 12.19 14.26 -4.49
C PRO A 33 11.50 14.76 -3.22
N GLU A 34 12.03 15.79 -2.58
CA GLU A 34 11.29 16.48 -1.50
C GLU A 34 9.97 17.05 -2.05
N PRO A 35 8.88 17.05 -1.26
CA PRO A 35 8.79 16.74 0.18
C PRO A 35 8.53 15.26 0.50
N TRP A 36 8.62 14.35 -0.47
CA TRP A 36 8.20 12.96 -0.32
C TRP A 36 9.23 12.14 0.49
N PRO A 37 8.79 11.25 1.40
CA PRO A 37 9.71 10.38 2.12
C PRO A 37 10.39 9.39 1.17
N LEU A 38 11.54 8.89 1.60
CA LEU A 38 12.20 7.73 1.01
C LEU A 38 11.39 6.48 1.36
N LEU A 39 11.17 5.59 0.39
CA LEU A 39 10.53 4.30 0.64
C LEU A 39 11.56 3.18 0.59
N LEU A 40 11.74 2.46 1.69
CA LEU A 40 12.50 1.21 1.67
C LEU A 40 11.51 0.04 1.51
N LEU A 41 11.41 -0.47 0.29
CA LEU A 41 10.56 -1.63 0.01
C LEU A 41 11.28 -2.90 0.48
N SER A 42 10.60 -3.72 1.27
CA SER A 42 11.02 -5.09 1.58
C SER A 42 9.98 -6.05 1.03
N TYR A 43 10.41 -7.04 0.25
CA TYR A 43 9.51 -7.99 -0.44
C TYR A 43 10.14 -9.38 -0.53
N PRO A 44 9.35 -10.45 -0.67
CA PRO A 44 9.89 -11.81 -0.84
C PRO A 44 10.77 -11.93 -2.08
N THR A 45 11.86 -12.68 -1.97
CA THR A 45 12.78 -12.99 -3.09
C THR A 45 12.02 -13.47 -4.33
N GLY A 46 12.37 -12.93 -5.49
CA GLY A 46 11.69 -13.24 -6.76
C GLY A 46 10.37 -12.48 -6.99
N SER A 47 9.98 -11.58 -6.09
CA SER A 47 8.80 -10.71 -6.25
C SER A 47 9.17 -9.29 -6.69
N GLY A 48 10.33 -9.08 -7.33
CA GLY A 48 10.79 -7.75 -7.73
C GLY A 48 9.82 -6.97 -8.63
N ALA A 49 8.96 -7.67 -9.39
CA ALA A 49 7.92 -7.04 -10.19
C ALA A 49 6.95 -6.20 -9.35
N ILE A 50 6.57 -6.63 -8.14
CA ILE A 50 5.68 -5.82 -7.28
C ILE A 50 6.38 -4.56 -6.76
N ALA A 51 7.66 -4.65 -6.44
CA ALA A 51 8.45 -3.49 -6.06
C ALA A 51 8.54 -2.48 -7.21
N GLY A 52 8.64 -2.98 -8.45
CA GLY A 52 8.55 -2.17 -9.67
C GLY A 52 7.22 -1.44 -9.80
N GLU A 53 6.08 -2.11 -9.56
CA GLU A 53 4.76 -1.46 -9.61
C GLU A 53 4.60 -0.37 -8.54
N VAL A 54 5.09 -0.60 -7.31
CA VAL A 54 5.07 0.42 -6.25
C VAL A 54 5.97 1.60 -6.62
N ARG A 55 7.17 1.34 -7.13
CA ARG A 55 8.08 2.39 -7.59
C ARG A 55 7.46 3.22 -8.70
N ASP A 56 6.89 2.58 -9.71
CA ASP A 56 6.30 3.29 -10.84
C ASP A 56 5.08 4.09 -10.40
N ALA A 57 4.24 3.54 -9.52
CA ALA A 57 3.12 4.26 -8.98
C ALA A 57 3.58 5.49 -8.17
N TRP A 58 4.59 5.33 -7.31
CA TRP A 58 5.10 6.39 -6.45
C TRP A 58 5.90 7.49 -7.18
N LEU A 59 6.79 7.12 -8.11
CA LEU A 59 7.68 8.06 -8.80
C LEU A 59 7.13 8.59 -10.12
N HIS A 60 6.17 7.91 -10.74
CA HIS A 60 5.64 8.30 -12.05
C HIS A 60 4.16 8.61 -12.00
N THR A 61 3.33 7.73 -11.44
CA THR A 61 1.88 7.97 -11.40
C THR A 61 1.54 9.13 -10.49
N LEU A 62 1.95 9.10 -9.21
CA LEU A 62 1.60 10.15 -8.24
C LEU A 62 2.04 11.57 -8.68
N PRO A 63 3.28 11.79 -9.18
CA PRO A 63 3.68 13.11 -9.66
C PRO A 63 3.02 13.55 -10.97
N SER A 64 2.47 12.62 -11.75
CA SER A 64 1.74 12.93 -13.01
C SER A 64 0.30 13.40 -12.79
N LEU A 65 -0.25 13.21 -11.59
CA LEU A 65 -1.60 13.63 -11.24
C LEU A 65 -1.71 15.15 -11.20
N ARG A 66 -2.91 15.68 -11.44
CA ARG A 66 -3.13 17.12 -11.35
C ARG A 66 -2.93 17.62 -9.91
N ALA A 67 -2.42 18.85 -9.80
CA ALA A 67 -2.12 19.47 -8.51
C ALA A 67 -3.26 19.42 -7.47
N PRO A 68 -4.56 19.59 -7.83
CA PRO A 68 -5.65 19.48 -6.85
C PRO A 68 -5.78 18.11 -6.20
N VAL A 69 -5.42 17.03 -6.89
CA VAL A 69 -5.48 15.65 -6.36
C VAL A 69 -4.35 15.39 -5.37
N VAL A 70 -3.17 15.97 -5.65
CA VAL A 70 -1.95 15.77 -4.85
C VAL A 70 -1.88 16.71 -3.65
N ALA A 71 -2.41 17.93 -3.79
CA ALA A 71 -2.30 18.99 -2.79
C ALA A 71 -2.70 18.59 -1.36
N PRO A 72 -3.79 17.82 -1.12
CA PRO A 72 -4.18 17.41 0.23
C PRO A 72 -3.09 16.62 0.97
N TYR A 73 -2.23 15.91 0.24
CA TYR A 73 -1.19 15.06 0.82
C TYR A 73 0.11 15.83 1.13
N LEU A 74 0.30 17.05 0.64
CA LEU A 74 1.56 17.78 0.82
C LEU A 74 1.84 18.13 2.28
N ASP A 75 0.82 18.51 3.06
CA ASP A 75 0.97 18.79 4.49
C ASP A 75 1.34 17.50 5.26
N MET A 76 0.68 16.40 4.93
CA MET A 76 0.97 15.07 5.49
C MET A 76 2.43 14.66 5.28
N MET A 77 2.98 14.89 4.08
CA MET A 77 4.37 14.52 3.75
C MET A 77 5.39 15.16 4.67
N SER A 78 5.15 16.41 5.11
CA SER A 78 6.05 17.14 6.02
C SER A 78 6.14 16.55 7.43
N ARG A 79 5.17 15.71 7.81
CA ARG A 79 5.08 15.07 9.13
C ARG A 79 5.61 13.65 9.14
N LEU A 80 5.83 13.07 7.97
CA LEU A 80 6.33 11.72 7.85
C LEU A 80 7.81 11.65 8.23
N PRO A 81 8.27 10.50 8.77
CA PRO A 81 9.69 10.25 8.92
C PRO A 81 10.37 10.23 7.53
N THR A 82 11.63 10.63 7.49
CA THR A 82 12.43 10.71 6.25
C THR A 82 12.46 9.41 5.46
N ILE A 83 12.41 8.27 6.16
CA ILE A 83 12.33 6.93 5.56
C ILE A 83 11.11 6.19 6.13
N VAL A 84 10.32 5.62 5.23
CA VAL A 84 9.24 4.68 5.54
C VAL A 84 9.60 3.31 4.97
N VAL A 85 9.63 2.30 5.83
CA VAL A 85 9.81 0.89 5.44
C VAL A 85 8.45 0.34 5.00
N VAL A 86 8.38 -0.17 3.77
CA VAL A 86 7.16 -0.77 3.22
C VAL A 86 7.35 -2.27 3.09
N GLN A 87 6.70 -3.02 3.97
CA GLN A 87 6.65 -4.48 3.93
C GLN A 87 5.61 -4.92 2.90
N LEU A 88 6.07 -5.26 1.71
CA LEU A 88 5.23 -5.90 0.73
C LEU A 88 5.03 -7.37 1.14
N ARG A 89 3.76 -7.80 1.19
CA ARG A 89 3.36 -9.21 1.37
C ARG A 89 2.23 -9.57 0.40
N PRO A 90 2.14 -10.83 -0.08
CA PRO A 90 1.02 -11.19 -0.95
C PRO A 90 -0.31 -11.07 -0.18
N TYR A 91 -0.31 -11.51 1.07
CA TYR A 91 -1.38 -11.37 2.04
C TYR A 91 -0.79 -11.06 3.41
N ASN A 92 -1.55 -10.37 4.26
CA ASN A 92 -1.18 -10.12 5.65
C ASN A 92 -2.08 -10.90 6.61
N ILE A 93 -1.65 -10.98 7.87
CA ILE A 93 -2.32 -11.78 8.91
C ILE A 93 -3.63 -11.10 9.36
N CYS A 94 -3.68 -9.76 9.34
CA CYS A 94 -4.86 -8.96 9.66
C CYS A 94 -5.97 -9.07 8.59
N THR A 95 -5.71 -9.67 7.43
CA THR A 95 -6.61 -9.69 6.26
C THR A 95 -6.99 -8.29 5.74
N CYS A 96 -6.20 -7.28 6.09
CA CYS A 96 -6.36 -5.89 5.69
C CYS A 96 -5.61 -5.60 4.37
N LEU A 97 -5.85 -4.46 3.71
CA LEU A 97 -5.14 -4.12 2.47
C LEU A 97 -3.73 -3.59 2.75
N GLY A 98 -3.63 -2.84 3.84
CA GLY A 98 -2.40 -2.42 4.47
C GLY A 98 -2.67 -2.13 5.95
N HIS A 99 -1.60 -1.88 6.68
CA HIS A 99 -1.66 -1.24 7.99
C HIS A 99 -0.31 -0.60 8.31
N HIS A 100 -0.32 0.57 8.91
CA HIS A 100 0.86 1.11 9.56
C HIS A 100 1.17 0.37 10.87
N HIS A 101 2.45 0.33 11.24
CA HIS A 101 2.93 -0.24 12.49
C HIS A 101 3.21 0.89 13.48
N PRO A 102 2.49 0.97 14.62
CA PRO A 102 2.82 1.90 15.69
C PRO A 102 4.22 1.68 16.26
N ALA A 103 4.77 2.71 16.89
CA ALA A 103 6.06 2.66 17.55
C ALA A 103 6.13 1.50 18.56
N GLY A 104 7.18 0.68 18.48
CA GLY A 104 7.38 -0.53 19.29
C GLY A 104 6.83 -1.82 18.67
N THR A 105 6.03 -1.75 17.60
CA THR A 105 5.48 -2.92 16.89
C THR A 105 6.16 -3.20 15.55
N GLU A 106 7.23 -2.45 15.26
CA GLU A 106 7.95 -2.54 14.00
C GLU A 106 8.76 -3.84 13.91
N SER A 107 8.96 -4.30 12.68
CA SER A 107 9.81 -5.41 12.32
C SER A 107 11.25 -5.20 12.79
N ARG A 108 12.00 -6.30 12.86
CA ARG A 108 13.44 -6.23 13.20
C ARG A 108 14.22 -5.37 12.20
N LEU A 109 13.82 -5.36 10.92
CA LEU A 109 14.44 -4.54 9.90
C LEU A 109 14.29 -3.05 10.22
N ALA A 110 13.05 -2.60 10.44
CA ALA A 110 12.76 -1.21 10.75
C ALA A 110 13.44 -0.77 12.06
N ARG A 111 13.41 -1.61 13.11
CA ARG A 111 14.10 -1.28 14.37
C ARG A 111 15.62 -1.21 14.24
N SER A 112 16.24 -2.12 13.48
CA SER A 112 17.68 -2.08 13.22
C SER A 112 18.06 -0.80 12.49
N LEU A 113 17.35 -0.46 11.41
CA LEU A 113 17.60 0.75 10.64
C LEU A 113 17.39 2.02 11.47
N ALA A 114 16.35 2.06 12.32
CA ALA A 114 16.10 3.20 13.20
C ALA A 114 17.26 3.39 14.19
N SER A 115 17.80 2.29 14.73
CA SER A 115 18.98 2.30 15.59
C SER A 115 20.24 2.77 14.86
N ASP A 116 20.47 2.25 13.66
CA ASP A 116 21.67 2.58 12.86
C ASP A 116 21.68 4.04 12.39
N LEU A 117 20.50 4.59 12.08
CA LEU A 117 20.33 5.98 11.62
C LEU A 117 20.11 6.99 12.75
N GLY A 118 19.92 6.53 14.00
CA GLY A 118 19.67 7.39 15.16
C GLY A 118 18.38 8.20 15.08
N GLY A 119 17.37 7.71 14.34
CA GLY A 119 16.17 8.47 14.01
C GLY A 119 14.89 7.63 14.00
N ARG A 120 13.73 8.30 13.98
CA ARG A 120 12.43 7.64 13.82
C ARG A 120 12.25 7.18 12.38
N LEU A 121 11.67 5.99 12.22
CA LEU A 121 11.26 5.43 10.95
C LEU A 121 9.77 5.13 10.98
N GLY A 122 9.15 5.18 9.81
CA GLY A 122 7.81 4.63 9.63
C GLY A 122 7.89 3.19 9.17
N GLU A 123 6.93 2.36 9.54
CA GLU A 123 6.74 1.07 8.89
C GLU A 123 5.28 0.86 8.53
N ILE A 124 5.06 0.35 7.32
CA ILE A 124 3.75 -0.03 6.81
C ILE A 124 3.82 -1.42 6.16
N ASP A 125 2.71 -2.14 6.21
CA ASP A 125 2.44 -3.39 5.50
C ASP A 125 1.52 -3.10 4.32
N LEU A 126 1.79 -3.73 3.16
CA LEU A 126 0.85 -3.76 2.03
C LEU A 126 0.64 -5.20 1.56
N ALA A 127 -0.63 -5.64 1.51
CA ALA A 127 -1.07 -6.94 1.00
C ALA A 127 -1.38 -6.89 -0.50
N TRP A 128 -0.36 -6.98 -1.35
CA TRP A 128 -0.49 -6.65 -2.78
C TRP A 128 -1.45 -7.54 -3.57
N GLU A 129 -1.62 -8.83 -3.21
CA GLU A 129 -2.60 -9.68 -3.91
C GLU A 129 -4.03 -9.31 -3.50
N ALA A 130 -4.23 -8.84 -2.26
CA ALA A 130 -5.51 -8.31 -1.81
C ALA A 130 -5.80 -6.95 -2.49
N ILE A 131 -4.83 -6.04 -2.53
CA ILE A 131 -4.93 -4.73 -3.20
C ILE A 131 -5.28 -4.89 -4.69
N ARG A 132 -4.65 -5.86 -5.38
CA ARG A 132 -4.94 -6.12 -6.81
C ARG A 132 -6.41 -6.42 -7.09
N ARG A 133 -7.06 -7.13 -6.17
CA ARG A 133 -8.48 -7.52 -6.26
C ARG A 133 -9.40 -6.49 -5.61
N TRP A 134 -8.86 -5.55 -4.86
CA TRP A 134 -9.63 -4.53 -4.19
C TRP A 134 -10.28 -3.57 -5.19
N ARG A 135 -11.51 -3.16 -4.87
CA ARG A 135 -12.30 -2.17 -5.57
C ARG A 135 -13.05 -1.35 -4.52
N PRO A 136 -12.86 -0.02 -4.43
CA PRO A 136 -13.62 0.83 -3.54
C PRO A 136 -15.09 0.89 -3.95
N HIS A 137 -15.94 1.27 -3.01
CA HIS A 137 -17.35 1.52 -3.27
C HIS A 137 -17.50 2.98 -3.74
N PRO A 138 -18.33 3.32 -4.75
CA PRO A 138 -19.37 2.52 -5.41
C PRO A 138 -18.94 1.75 -6.67
N LEU A 139 -17.67 1.82 -7.10
CA LEU A 139 -17.20 1.24 -8.37
C LEU A 139 -17.39 -0.29 -8.48
N ARG A 140 -17.64 -0.98 -7.36
CA ARG A 140 -18.04 -2.40 -7.34
C ARG A 140 -19.25 -2.73 -8.22
N THR A 141 -20.17 -1.78 -8.44
CA THR A 141 -21.40 -2.03 -9.22
C THR A 141 -21.35 -1.51 -10.66
N THR A 142 -20.41 -0.63 -11.01
CA THR A 142 -20.45 0.12 -12.28
C THR A 142 -19.20 -0.04 -13.14
N ALA A 143 -18.06 -0.47 -12.58
CA ALA A 143 -16.75 -0.42 -13.25
C ALA A 143 -16.22 -1.77 -13.75
N ALA A 144 -16.98 -2.86 -13.65
CA ALA A 144 -16.50 -4.19 -14.04
C ALA A 144 -16.20 -4.29 -15.55
N GLU A 145 -16.94 -3.55 -16.39
CA GLU A 145 -16.77 -3.59 -17.85
C GLU A 145 -15.79 -2.53 -18.38
N SER A 146 -15.60 -1.39 -17.70
CA SER A 146 -14.71 -0.31 -18.16
C SER A 146 -13.23 -0.50 -17.80
N LEU A 147 -12.89 -1.51 -17.00
CA LEU A 147 -11.52 -1.75 -16.52
C LEU A 147 -10.76 -2.81 -17.34
N ALA A 148 -11.41 -3.48 -18.28
CA ALA A 148 -10.75 -4.42 -19.18
C ALA A 148 -9.75 -3.65 -20.07
N GLY A 149 -8.46 -3.99 -19.97
CA GLY A 149 -7.36 -3.27 -20.64
C GLY A 149 -6.71 -2.15 -19.80
N PHE A 150 -7.24 -1.85 -18.60
CA PHE A 150 -6.69 -0.86 -17.67
C PHE A 150 -6.17 -1.49 -16.37
N GLU A 151 -5.87 -2.79 -16.36
CA GLU A 151 -5.53 -3.54 -15.16
C GLU A 151 -4.29 -3.01 -14.44
N HIS A 152 -3.29 -2.56 -15.20
CA HIS A 152 -2.07 -1.96 -14.64
C HIS A 152 -2.34 -0.60 -14.01
N SER A 153 -3.07 0.29 -14.71
CA SER A 153 -3.47 1.60 -14.18
C SER A 153 -4.30 1.44 -12.91
N HIS A 154 -5.31 0.56 -12.96
CA HIS A 154 -6.10 0.19 -11.80
C HIS A 154 -5.21 -0.25 -10.63
N PHE A 155 -4.28 -1.18 -10.87
CA PHE A 155 -3.47 -1.73 -9.80
C PHE A 155 -2.54 -0.70 -9.17
N ARG A 156 -1.94 0.18 -9.98
CA ARG A 156 -1.10 1.30 -9.50
C ARG A 156 -1.91 2.30 -8.69
N THR A 157 -3.10 2.66 -9.16
CA THR A 157 -4.02 3.54 -8.41
C THR A 157 -4.41 2.90 -7.08
N ALA A 158 -4.73 1.61 -7.06
CA ALA A 158 -5.03 0.87 -5.84
C ALA A 158 -3.85 0.84 -4.87
N LEU A 159 -2.63 0.58 -5.36
CA LEU A 159 -1.40 0.62 -4.56
C LEU A 159 -1.17 2.01 -3.96
N LEU A 160 -1.28 3.07 -4.75
CA LEU A 160 -1.12 4.44 -4.27
C LEU A 160 -2.16 4.81 -3.23
N THR A 161 -3.42 4.44 -3.48
CA THR A 161 -4.52 4.76 -2.55
C THR A 161 -4.27 4.14 -1.19
N VAL A 162 -3.94 2.84 -1.15
CA VAL A 162 -3.68 2.15 0.12
C VAL A 162 -2.38 2.65 0.75
N LEU A 163 -1.34 2.93 -0.04
CA LEU A 163 -0.10 3.50 0.48
C LEU A 163 -0.33 4.87 1.13
N LEU A 164 -1.02 5.79 0.46
CA LEU A 164 -1.33 7.12 0.99
C LEU A 164 -2.24 7.04 2.22
N HIS A 165 -3.20 6.12 2.23
CA HIS A 165 -4.04 5.82 3.39
C HIS A 165 -3.21 5.46 4.63
N GLU A 166 -2.27 4.52 4.49
CA GLU A 166 -1.41 4.11 5.62
C GLU A 166 -0.42 5.20 6.02
N LEU A 167 0.07 5.98 5.06
CA LEU A 167 0.91 7.15 5.36
C LEU A 167 0.12 8.22 6.13
N GLU A 168 -1.17 8.39 5.86
CA GLU A 168 -2.01 9.34 6.61
C GLU A 168 -2.12 8.94 8.08
N HIS A 169 -2.38 7.65 8.35
CA HIS A 169 -2.37 7.17 9.73
C HIS A 169 -1.01 7.25 10.40
N LEU A 170 0.08 7.10 9.65
CA LEU A 170 1.43 7.30 10.17
C LEU A 170 1.71 8.77 10.54
N ALA A 171 1.24 9.72 9.73
CA ALA A 171 1.39 11.16 9.97
C ALA A 171 0.42 11.69 11.04
N TYR A 172 -0.78 11.13 11.09
CA TYR A 172 -1.89 11.53 11.96
C TYR A 172 -2.52 10.31 12.66
N PRO A 173 -1.88 9.78 13.72
CA PRO A 173 -2.38 8.59 14.41
C PRO A 173 -3.78 8.74 15.00
N ASP A 174 -4.20 9.98 15.28
CA ASP A 174 -5.50 10.29 15.88
C ASP A 174 -6.63 10.49 14.83
N HIS A 175 -6.31 10.46 13.53
CA HIS A 175 -7.34 10.54 12.49
C HIS A 175 -8.24 9.31 12.52
N GLN A 176 -9.55 9.56 12.48
CA GLN A 176 -10.52 8.46 12.46
C GLN A 176 -10.48 7.73 11.14
N GLU A 177 -10.38 6.39 11.21
CA GLU A 177 -10.44 5.45 10.07
C GLU A 177 -11.51 5.82 9.04
N ARG A 178 -12.72 6.19 9.48
CA ARG A 178 -13.82 6.55 8.58
C ARG A 178 -13.49 7.77 7.70
N SER A 179 -12.82 8.78 8.26
CA SER A 179 -12.44 9.99 7.55
C SER A 179 -11.35 9.71 6.52
N VAL A 180 -10.29 9.01 6.95
CA VAL A 180 -9.16 8.64 6.08
C VAL A 180 -9.64 7.75 4.93
N ARG A 181 -10.52 6.79 5.22
CA ARG A 181 -11.15 5.95 4.20
C ARG A 181 -11.96 6.74 3.19
N GLY A 182 -12.75 7.72 3.64
CA GLY A 182 -13.51 8.60 2.74
C GLY A 182 -12.60 9.37 1.78
N ALA A 183 -11.54 9.98 2.29
CA ALA A 183 -10.55 10.69 1.47
C ALA A 183 -9.82 9.75 0.50
N SER A 184 -9.52 8.52 0.94
CA SER A 184 -8.87 7.50 0.10
C SER A 184 -9.78 7.03 -1.05
N ASP A 185 -11.07 6.82 -0.78
CA ASP A 185 -12.05 6.44 -1.80
C ASP A 185 -12.26 7.58 -2.83
N GLU A 186 -12.27 8.83 -2.37
CA GLU A 186 -12.33 10.01 -3.22
C GLU A 186 -11.07 10.13 -4.10
N PHE A 187 -9.88 10.02 -3.52
CA PHE A 187 -8.61 10.03 -4.26
C PHE A 187 -8.58 8.95 -5.34
N TYR A 188 -8.95 7.71 -5.00
CA TYR A 188 -8.99 6.62 -5.97
C TYR A 188 -9.88 6.97 -7.17
N THR A 189 -11.06 7.53 -6.90
CA THR A 189 -12.03 7.89 -7.93
C THR A 189 -11.47 8.99 -8.84
N GLN A 190 -10.93 10.06 -8.25
CA GLN A 190 -10.33 11.17 -9.02
C GLN A 190 -9.16 10.70 -9.89
N VAL A 191 -8.27 9.85 -9.37
CA VAL A 191 -7.15 9.31 -10.13
C VAL A 191 -7.62 8.44 -11.30
N LEU A 192 -8.61 7.58 -11.07
CA LEU A 192 -9.13 6.73 -12.12
C LEU A 192 -9.80 7.55 -13.23
N GLU A 193 -10.58 8.57 -12.86
CA GLU A 193 -11.18 9.51 -13.82
C GLU A 193 -10.11 10.24 -14.64
N GLU A 194 -9.03 10.72 -14.01
CA GLU A 194 -7.92 11.37 -14.72
C GLU A 194 -7.24 10.42 -15.71
N LEU A 195 -6.90 9.22 -15.28
CA LEU A 195 -6.22 8.23 -16.13
C LEU A 195 -7.10 7.76 -17.30
N LEU A 196 -8.42 7.66 -17.09
CA LEU A 196 -9.36 7.31 -18.15
C LEU A 196 -9.61 8.48 -19.11
N SER A 197 -9.56 9.72 -18.64
CA SER A 197 -9.72 10.90 -19.50
C SER A 197 -8.51 11.17 -20.42
N LEU A 198 -7.37 10.54 -20.12
CA LEU A 198 -6.10 10.65 -20.87
C LEU A 198 -5.88 9.51 -21.87
N ALA A 199 -6.76 8.50 -21.88
CA ALA A 199 -6.68 7.30 -22.74
C ALA A 199 -7.59 7.43 -23.97
#